data_AF-A0A410V5W0-F1
#
_entry.id   AF-A0A410V5W0-F1
#
_cell.length_a   1.000
_cell.length_b   1.000
_cell.length_c   1.000
_cell.angle_alpha   90.00
_cell.angle_beta   90.00
_cell.angle_gamma   90.00
#
_symmetry.space_group_name_H-M   'P 1'
#
loop_
_entity.id
_entity.type
_entity.pdbx_description
1 polymer ?
#
loop_
_entity_poly.entity_id
_entity_poly.type
_entity_poly.pdbx_seq_one_letter_code
_entity_poly.pdbx_strand_id
1 'polypeptide(L)'
;MPAEEMGNRARPQPADIDNRAVLAVVGGFLLFVAAAIAGLLLFMHSQAPDSFSPRVKRQFPSPELQTSPEVDLARLTTAQQARLSGYAWIDRDHDIARIPIVEAMRLVAQRGAHAYDPILAPPAATPAPSGGSP
;
A
#
# COMPACT_ATOMS: atom_id res chain seq x y z
N MET A 1 -86.35 -4.25 -34.63
CA MET A 1 -86.09 -5.37 -33.70
C MET A 1 -85.66 -6.55 -34.56
N PRO A 2 -84.55 -7.28 -34.35
CA PRO A 2 -83.46 -7.20 -33.38
C PRO A 2 -82.05 -7.29 -34.07
N ALA A 3 -81.01 -7.65 -33.31
CA ALA A 3 -79.60 -7.92 -33.67
C ALA A 3 -78.67 -6.71 -33.67
N GLU A 4 -77.77 -6.68 -32.70
CA GLU A 4 -76.31 -6.58 -32.86
C GLU A 4 -75.70 -6.83 -31.47
N GLU A 5 -75.26 -8.07 -31.26
CA GLU A 5 -74.34 -8.47 -30.21
C GLU A 5 -73.03 -7.70 -30.38
N MET A 6 -72.78 -6.65 -29.60
CA MET A 6 -71.44 -6.12 -29.45
C MET A 6 -70.81 -6.75 -28.21
N GLY A 7 -70.07 -7.82 -28.48
CA GLY A 7 -69.36 -8.65 -27.52
C GLY A 7 -68.57 -7.83 -26.51
N ASN A 8 -68.97 -7.97 -25.24
CA ASN A 8 -68.18 -7.58 -24.09
C ASN A 8 -66.95 -8.48 -24.04
N ARG A 9 -65.85 -8.05 -24.67
CA ARG A 9 -64.54 -8.68 -24.53
C ARG A 9 -64.08 -8.48 -23.08
N ALA A 10 -64.43 -9.43 -22.21
CA ALA A 10 -63.88 -9.54 -20.87
C ALA A 10 -62.36 -9.56 -20.99
N ARG A 11 -61.71 -8.47 -20.56
CA ARG A 11 -60.25 -8.42 -20.50
C ARG A 11 -59.78 -9.42 -19.44
N PRO A 12 -58.68 -10.16 -19.67
CA PRO A 12 -58.10 -11.02 -18.64
C PRO A 12 -57.79 -10.18 -17.39
N GLN A 13 -58.44 -10.50 -16.27
CA GLN A 13 -58.17 -9.89 -14.98
C GLN A 13 -56.77 -10.33 -14.56
N PRO A 14 -55.83 -9.41 -14.25
CA PRO A 14 -54.49 -9.81 -13.84
C PRO A 14 -54.57 -10.58 -12.52
N ALA A 15 -53.74 -11.60 -12.38
CA ALA A 15 -53.75 -12.54 -11.26
C ALA A 15 -53.71 -11.80 -9.91
N ASP A 16 -54.66 -12.13 -9.03
CA ASP A 16 -54.72 -11.64 -7.66
C ASP A 16 -53.45 -12.10 -6.93
N ILE A 17 -52.65 -11.15 -6.46
CA ILE A 17 -51.37 -11.43 -5.82
C ILE A 17 -51.68 -11.79 -4.36
N ASP A 18 -51.39 -13.03 -3.97
CA ASP A 18 -51.50 -13.49 -2.59
C ASP A 18 -50.58 -12.64 -1.68
N ASN A 19 -51.12 -11.60 -1.03
CA ASN A 19 -50.38 -10.68 -0.15
C ASN A 19 -49.59 -11.41 0.94
N ARG A 20 -50.13 -12.53 1.43
CA ARG A 20 -49.47 -13.43 2.39
C ARG A 20 -48.18 -14.06 1.83
N ALA A 21 -48.20 -14.44 0.56
CA ALA A 21 -47.03 -15.01 -0.12
C ALA A 21 -45.97 -13.93 -0.32
N VAL A 22 -46.38 -12.72 -0.71
CA VAL A 22 -45.48 -11.56 -0.81
C VAL A 22 -44.84 -11.24 0.54
N LEU A 23 -45.63 -11.16 1.62
CA LEU A 23 -45.10 -10.91 2.97
C LEU A 23 -44.13 -12.02 3.42
N ALA A 24 -44.45 -13.28 3.14
CA ALA A 24 -43.58 -14.40 3.49
C ALA A 24 -42.24 -14.34 2.74
N VAL A 25 -42.25 -14.00 1.45
CA VAL A 25 -41.04 -13.86 0.63
C VAL A 25 -40.19 -12.69 1.10
N VAL A 26 -40.81 -11.53 1.34
CA VAL A 26 -40.09 -10.33 1.83
C VAL A 26 -39.53 -10.58 3.22
N GLY A 27 -40.32 -11.18 4.12
CA GLY A 27 -39.88 -11.53 5.47
C GLY A 27 -38.72 -12.54 5.46
N GLY A 28 -38.81 -13.58 4.63
CA GLY A 28 -37.74 -14.56 4.46
C GLY A 28 -36.46 -13.93 3.90
N PHE A 29 -36.58 -13.03 2.92
CA PHE A 29 -35.43 -12.32 2.37
C PHE A 29 -34.76 -11.41 3.41
N LEU A 30 -35.54 -10.64 4.17
CA LEU A 30 -35.00 -9.79 5.24
C LEU A 30 -34.32 -10.62 6.33
N LEU A 31 -34.90 -11.75 6.72
CA LEU A 31 -34.30 -12.68 7.68
C LEU A 31 -32.98 -13.24 7.15
N PHE A 32 -32.93 -13.63 5.87
CA PHE A 32 -31.71 -14.12 5.23
C PHE A 32 -30.61 -13.06 5.21
N VAL A 33 -30.94 -11.82 4.84
CA VAL A 33 -29.99 -10.69 4.85
C VAL A 33 -29.48 -10.42 6.27
N ALA A 34 -30.37 -10.40 7.27
CA ALA A 34 -30.00 -10.21 8.66
C ALA A 34 -29.07 -11.34 9.16
N ALA A 35 -29.38 -12.59 8.82
CA ALA A 35 -28.55 -13.75 9.17
C ALA A 35 -27.17 -13.70 8.47
N ALA A 36 -27.11 -13.28 7.21
CA ALA A 36 -25.86 -13.10 6.48
C ALA A 36 -24.99 -11.98 7.09
N ILE A 37 -25.60 -10.84 7.44
CA ILE A 37 -24.91 -9.74 8.13
C ILE A 37 -24.43 -10.22 9.51
N ALA A 38 -25.27 -10.89 10.29
CA ALA A 38 -24.88 -11.42 11.60
C ALA A 38 -23.74 -12.43 11.49
N GLY A 39 -23.80 -13.36 10.53
CA GLY A 39 -22.73 -14.32 10.26
C GLY A 39 -21.42 -13.64 9.88
N LEU A 40 -21.47 -12.63 9.01
CA LEU A 40 -20.31 -11.83 8.63
C LEU A 40 -19.73 -11.08 9.84
N LEU A 41 -20.56 -10.44 10.65
CA LEU A 41 -20.11 -9.69 11.83
C LEU A 41 -19.50 -10.62 12.89
N LEU A 42 -20.09 -11.79 13.14
CA LEU A 42 -19.54 -12.80 14.05
C LEU A 42 -18.20 -13.35 13.54
N PHE A 43 -18.10 -13.60 12.23
CA PHE A 43 -16.87 -14.04 11.58
C PHE A 43 -15.76 -12.98 11.67
N MET A 44 -16.10 -11.71 11.41
CA MET A 44 -15.14 -10.60 11.54
C MET A 44 -14.69 -10.41 12.99
N HIS A 45 -15.60 -10.48 13.97
CA HIS A 45 -15.24 -10.40 15.39
C HIS A 45 -14.30 -11.54 15.81
N SER A 46 -14.49 -12.76 15.28
CA SER A 46 -13.64 -13.90 15.62
C SER A 46 -12.26 -13.86 14.95
N GLN A 47 -12.14 -13.28 13.75
CA GLN A 47 -10.89 -13.29 12.99
C GLN A 47 -10.08 -11.99 13.04
N ALA A 48 -10.71 -10.87 13.41
CA ALA A 48 -10.04 -9.57 13.49
C ALA A 48 -10.55 -8.77 14.70
N PRO A 49 -10.11 -9.10 15.93
CA PRO A 49 -10.50 -8.38 17.15
C PRO A 49 -10.20 -6.86 17.10
N ASP A 50 -9.24 -6.44 16.24
CA ASP A 50 -8.74 -5.06 16.19
C ASP A 50 -9.08 -4.26 14.93
N SER A 51 -9.84 -4.82 13.97
CA SER A 51 -10.13 -4.10 12.71
C SER A 51 -11.10 -2.92 12.86
N PHE A 52 -11.80 -2.84 14.00
CA PHE A 52 -12.71 -1.72 14.34
C PHE A 52 -12.18 -0.81 15.46
N SER A 53 -10.91 -0.95 15.86
CA SER A 53 -10.28 0.12 16.63
C SER A 53 -10.24 1.35 15.72
N PRO A 54 -10.84 2.50 16.11
CA PRO A 54 -10.64 3.75 15.40
C PRO A 54 -9.13 3.90 15.33
N ARG A 55 -8.55 3.84 14.12
CA ARG A 55 -7.12 4.03 13.90
C ARG A 55 -6.76 5.22 14.75
N VAL A 56 -6.04 4.97 15.86
CA VAL A 56 -5.64 6.01 16.82
C VAL A 56 -5.18 7.12 15.93
N LYS A 57 -5.92 8.25 15.94
CA LYS A 57 -5.51 9.43 15.19
C LYS A 57 -4.09 9.61 15.65
N ARG A 58 -3.13 9.32 14.77
CA ARG A 58 -1.72 9.50 15.05
C ARG A 58 -1.63 10.99 15.10
N GLN A 59 -1.90 11.54 16.27
CA GLN A 59 -1.83 12.95 16.55
C GLN A 59 -0.34 13.17 16.48
N PHE A 60 0.10 13.60 15.29
CA PHE A 60 1.46 14.00 15.09
C PHE A 60 1.74 14.99 16.22
N PRO A 61 2.79 14.76 17.04
CA PRO A 61 3.13 15.71 18.08
C PRO A 61 3.20 17.09 17.41
N SER A 62 2.57 18.07 18.03
CA SER A 62 2.66 19.46 17.57
C SER A 62 4.13 19.77 17.33
N PRO A 63 4.51 20.39 16.20
CA PRO A 63 5.91 20.65 15.90
C PRO A 63 6.51 21.47 17.04
N GLU A 64 7.29 20.82 17.89
CA GLU A 64 8.00 21.50 18.96
C GLU A 64 9.10 22.34 18.33
N LEU A 65 9.14 23.61 18.68
CA LEU A 65 10.19 24.51 18.22
C LEU A 65 11.50 24.04 18.84
N GLN A 66 12.48 23.68 17.99
CA GLN A 66 13.82 23.31 18.44
C GLN A 66 14.39 24.42 19.33
N THR A 67 14.71 24.09 20.57
CA THR A 67 15.07 25.07 21.62
C THR A 67 16.43 25.72 21.37
N SER A 68 17.37 25.01 20.73
CA SER A 68 18.72 25.50 20.44
C SER A 68 19.20 25.04 19.05
N PRO A 69 18.63 25.57 17.95
CA PRO A 69 18.95 25.13 16.59
C PRO A 69 20.44 25.27 16.25
N GLU A 70 21.13 26.26 16.80
CA GLU A 70 22.57 26.50 16.56
C GLU A 70 23.45 25.36 17.12
N VAL A 71 23.15 24.90 18.34
CA VAL A 71 23.93 23.85 19.01
C VAL A 71 23.75 22.51 18.30
N ASP A 72 22.52 22.22 17.90
CA ASP A 72 22.19 21.00 17.18
C ASP A 72 22.79 20.99 15.77
N LEU A 73 22.78 22.13 15.07
CA LEU A 73 23.44 22.28 13.79
C LEU A 73 24.95 22.08 13.93
N ALA A 74 25.59 22.67 14.94
CA ALA A 74 27.01 22.49 15.19
C ALA A 74 27.36 21.01 15.44
N ARG A 75 26.59 20.33 16.29
CA ARG A 75 26.76 18.90 16.57
C ARG A 75 26.63 18.05 15.30
N LEU A 76 25.60 18.31 14.50
CA LEU A 76 25.36 17.61 13.25
C LEU A 76 26.51 17.83 12.26
N THR A 77 26.98 19.06 12.14
CA THR A 77 28.09 19.44 11.26
C THR A 77 29.38 18.75 11.69
N THR A 78 29.69 18.74 12.98
CA THR A 78 30.87 18.03 13.51
C THR A 78 30.80 16.53 13.26
N ALA A 79 29.63 15.91 13.46
CA ALA A 79 29.43 14.49 13.21
C ALA A 79 29.59 14.14 11.72
N GLN A 80 29.08 14.99 10.82
CA GLN A 80 29.26 14.84 9.37
C GLN A 80 30.73 14.98 8.98
N GLN A 81 31.41 16.02 9.50
CA GLN A 81 32.81 16.26 9.20
C GLN A 81 33.70 15.08 9.65
N ALA A 82 33.44 14.52 10.82
CA ALA A 82 34.15 13.35 11.32
C ALA A 82 34.00 12.12 10.41
N ARG A 83 32.83 11.94 9.77
CA ARG A 83 32.61 10.86 8.80
C ARG A 83 33.37 11.10 7.50
N LEU A 84 33.47 12.35 7.06
CA LEU A 84 34.13 12.73 5.80
C LEU A 84 35.66 12.74 5.90
N SER A 85 36.23 13.01 7.08
CA SER A 85 37.68 13.13 7.28
C SER A 85 38.37 11.84 7.71
N GLY A 86 37.61 10.83 8.17
CA GLY A 86 38.17 9.62 8.76
C GLY A 86 38.04 8.37 7.89
N TYR A 87 39.07 7.52 7.94
CA TYR A 87 39.01 6.16 7.42
C TYR A 87 38.09 5.28 8.28
N ALA A 88 37.34 4.39 7.64
CA ALA A 88 36.60 3.34 8.33
C ALA A 88 36.31 2.18 7.39
N TRP A 89 36.16 0.97 7.94
CA TRP A 89 35.63 -0.15 7.17
C TRP A 89 34.12 0.03 6.96
N ILE A 90 33.64 -0.19 5.73
CA ILE A 90 32.21 -0.27 5.41
C ILE A 90 31.80 -1.74 5.44
N ASP A 91 32.58 -2.59 4.77
CA ASP A 91 32.39 -4.03 4.72
C ASP A 91 33.76 -4.70 4.69
N ARG A 92 34.13 -5.39 5.77
CA ARG A 92 35.43 -6.05 5.86
C ARG A 92 35.48 -7.35 5.09
N ASP A 93 34.34 -8.02 4.93
CA ASP A 93 34.26 -9.32 4.28
C ASP A 93 34.47 -9.18 2.77
N HIS A 94 34.06 -8.03 2.21
CA HIS A 94 34.24 -7.67 0.81
C HIS A 94 35.39 -6.67 0.56
N ASP A 95 36.24 -6.41 1.56
CA ASP A 95 37.39 -5.48 1.50
C ASP A 95 37.02 -4.04 1.08
N ILE A 96 35.83 -3.56 1.47
CA ILE A 96 35.33 -2.22 1.16
C ILE A 96 35.58 -1.27 2.33
N ALA A 97 36.50 -0.32 2.12
CA ALA A 97 36.81 0.74 3.07
C ALA A 97 36.37 2.12 2.60
N ARG A 98 35.94 2.96 3.55
CA ARG A 98 35.76 4.41 3.39
C ARG A 98 37.11 5.11 3.53
N ILE A 99 37.43 5.96 2.57
CA ILE A 99 38.58 6.88 2.62
C ILE A 99 38.10 8.33 2.85
N PRO A 100 38.95 9.22 3.39
CA PRO A 100 38.63 10.63 3.51
C PRO A 100 38.26 11.25 2.17
N ILE A 101 37.27 12.14 2.16
CA ILE A 101 36.74 12.73 0.92
C ILE A 101 37.82 13.49 0.12
N VAL A 102 38.76 14.14 0.81
CA VAL A 102 39.87 14.87 0.18
C VAL A 102 40.76 13.91 -0.61
N GLU A 103 41.02 12.73 -0.04
CA GLU A 103 41.82 11.70 -0.68
C GLU A 103 41.07 11.05 -1.84
N ALA A 104 39.76 10.81 -1.68
CA ALA A 104 38.91 10.34 -2.77
C ALA A 104 38.94 11.31 -3.96
N MET A 105 38.76 12.62 -3.71
CA MET A 105 38.83 13.63 -4.75
C MET A 105 40.20 13.66 -5.44
N ARG A 106 41.29 13.50 -4.68
CA ARG A 106 42.66 13.43 -5.21
C ARG A 106 42.82 12.25 -6.17
N LEU A 107 42.36 11.06 -5.78
CA LEU A 107 42.43 9.85 -6.61
C LEU A 107 41.57 9.96 -7.88
N VAL A 108 40.38 10.55 -7.76
CA VAL A 108 39.48 10.81 -8.90
C VAL A 108 40.13 11.78 -9.88
N ALA A 109 40.69 12.90 -9.38
CA ALA A 109 41.38 13.88 -10.21
C ALA A 109 42.60 13.28 -10.93
N GLN A 110 43.33 12.38 -10.28
CA GLN A 110 44.49 11.69 -10.88
C GLN A 110 44.11 10.75 -12.01
N ARG A 111 42.95 10.10 -11.95
CA ARG A 111 42.48 9.20 -13.03
C ARG A 111 41.99 9.94 -14.28
N GLY A 112 41.63 11.21 -14.16
CA GLY A 112 41.20 12.02 -15.31
C GLY A 112 40.00 11.41 -16.04
N ALA A 113 40.15 11.09 -17.33
CA ALA A 113 39.08 10.52 -18.16
C ALA A 113 38.56 9.15 -17.67
N HIS A 114 39.41 8.39 -16.96
CA HIS A 114 39.07 7.08 -16.40
C HIS A 114 38.57 7.17 -14.94
N ALA A 115 38.23 8.37 -14.47
CA ALA A 115 37.80 8.61 -13.09
C ALA A 115 36.65 7.70 -12.65
N TYR A 116 35.69 7.48 -13.55
CA TYR A 116 34.45 6.74 -13.29
C TYR A 116 34.47 5.31 -13.81
N ASP A 117 35.62 4.84 -14.29
CA ASP A 117 35.73 3.44 -14.73
C ASP A 117 35.57 2.51 -13.52
N PRO A 118 34.86 1.38 -13.69
CA PRO A 118 34.62 0.44 -12.60
C PRO A 118 35.96 -0.12 -12.09
N ILE A 119 36.21 0.07 -10.80
CA ILE A 119 37.45 -0.38 -10.13
C ILE A 119 37.49 -1.91 -10.06
N LEU A 120 36.33 -2.56 -9.94
CA LEU A 120 36.13 -4.00 -10.09
C LEU A 120 35.18 -4.23 -11.27
N ALA A 121 35.48 -5.19 -12.13
CA ALA A 121 34.50 -5.65 -13.11
C ALA A 121 33.22 -6.07 -12.36
N PRO A 122 32.03 -5.61 -12.78
CA PRO A 122 30.78 -6.10 -12.21
C PRO A 122 30.80 -7.63 -12.24
N PRO A 123 30.40 -8.34 -11.16
CA PRO A 123 30.22 -9.78 -11.25
C PRO A 123 29.32 -10.01 -12.46
N ALA A 124 29.82 -10.77 -13.44
CA ALA A 124 29.20 -10.93 -14.75
C ALA A 124 27.70 -11.13 -14.54
N ALA A 125 26.90 -10.17 -15.01
CA ALA A 125 25.46 -10.27 -14.92
C ALA A 125 25.09 -11.62 -15.52
N THR A 126 24.59 -12.53 -14.68
CA THR A 126 24.09 -13.82 -15.13
C THR A 126 23.15 -13.52 -16.29
N PRO A 127 23.36 -14.06 -17.51
CA PRO A 127 22.55 -13.70 -18.65
C PRO A 127 21.09 -13.91 -18.27
N ALA A 128 20.32 -12.81 -18.27
CA ALA A 128 18.90 -12.84 -18.01
C ALA A 128 18.28 -13.90 -18.93
N PRO A 129 17.43 -14.81 -18.43
CA PRO A 129 16.82 -15.81 -19.28
C PRO A 129 16.07 -15.08 -20.40
N SER A 130 16.54 -15.26 -21.62
CA SER A 130 15.86 -14.80 -22.82
C SER A 130 14.50 -15.48 -22.84
N GLY A 131 13.47 -14.72 -22.47
CA GLY A 131 12.08 -15.14 -22.63
C GLY A 131 11.79 -15.27 -24.11
N GLY A 132 12.04 -16.47 -24.65
CA GLY A 132 11.52 -16.89 -25.94
C GLY A 132 10.01 -17.05 -25.81
N SER A 133 9.27 -16.15 -26.45
CA SER A 133 7.83 -16.34 -26.64
C SER A 133 7.60 -17.44 -27.70
N PRO A 134 6.61 -18.33 -27.49
CA PRO A 134 6.21 -19.35 -28.46
C PRO A 134 5.51 -18.78 -29.70
#